data_AF-A0A432EHA4-F1
#
_entry.id   AF-A0A432EHA4-F1
#
_cell.length_a   1.000
_cell.length_b   1.000
_cell.length_c   1.000
_cell.angle_alpha   90.00
_cell.angle_beta   90.00
_cell.angle_gamma   90.00
#
_symmetry.space_group_name_H-M   'P 1'
#
loop_
_entity.id
_entity.type
_entity.pdbx_description
1 polymer ?
#
loop_
_entity_poly.entity_id
_entity_poly.type
_entity_poly.pdbx_seq_one_letter_code
_entity_poly.pdbx_strand_id
1 'polypeptide(L)'
;MGQLDIKIPQVSDREILDAYNLALDQKAPYEPGEREALREEIKRLLKEQDAVLVAHYYTSNDLQQLAEETGGHVSDSLDMAKFGNEHAAKTLIVAGVRFMG
;
A
#
# COMPACT_ATOMS: atom_id res chain seq x y z
N MET A 1 -7.74 -8.87 44.73
CA MET A 1 -7.63 -8.46 43.31
C MET A 1 -6.39 -7.59 43.21
N GLY A 2 -5.28 -8.13 42.69
CA GLY A 2 -4.04 -7.39 42.54
C GLY A 2 -4.15 -6.43 41.37
N GLN A 3 -3.86 -5.16 41.62
CA GLN A 3 -3.79 -4.12 40.59
C GLN A 3 -2.62 -4.47 39.66
N LEU A 4 -2.91 -4.71 38.39
CA LEU A 4 -1.86 -4.84 37.38
C LEU A 4 -1.26 -3.46 37.15
N ASP A 5 -0.08 -3.21 37.71
CA ASP A 5 0.72 -2.02 37.45
C ASP A 5 1.26 -2.06 36.01
N ILE A 6 0.41 -1.71 35.05
CA ILE A 6 0.83 -1.51 33.67
C ILE A 6 1.62 -0.20 33.61
N LYS A 7 2.95 -0.32 33.63
CA LYS A 7 3.86 0.81 33.38
C LYS A 7 3.86 1.12 31.88
N ILE A 8 3.16 2.18 31.48
CA ILE A 8 3.25 2.71 30.12
C ILE A 8 4.57 3.49 30.03
N PRO A 9 5.54 3.07 29.19
CA PRO A 9 6.78 3.80 29.01
C PRO A 9 6.46 5.21 28.52
N GLN A 10 7.04 6.22 29.19
CA GLN A 10 6.97 7.60 28.75
C GLN A 10 8.04 7.77 27.67
N VAL A 11 7.61 7.91 26.42
CA VAL A 11 8.48 8.14 25.25
C VAL A 11 8.35 9.60 24.88
N SER A 12 9.46 10.30 24.67
CA SER A 12 9.42 11.70 24.26
C SER A 12 9.02 11.86 22.79
N ASP A 13 8.47 13.01 22.42
CA ASP A 13 8.12 13.34 21.03
C ASP A 13 9.33 13.19 20.09
N ARG A 14 10.54 13.49 20.58
CA ARG A 14 11.78 13.33 19.82
C ARG A 14 12.10 11.86 19.56
N GLU A 15 11.98 11.01 20.57
CA GLU A 15 12.19 9.56 20.41
C GLU A 15 11.16 8.94 19.48
N ILE A 16 9.91 9.43 19.50
CA ILE A 16 8.87 9.02 18.54
C ILE A 16 9.24 9.44 17.12
N LEU A 17 9.67 10.69 16.94
CA LEU A 17 10.09 11.21 15.63
C LEU A 17 11.33 10.50 15.10
N ASP A 18 12.31 10.25 15.94
CA ASP A 18 13.55 9.55 15.57
C ASP A 18 13.25 8.09 15.20
N ALA A 19 12.38 7.39 15.95
CA ALA A 19 11.94 6.04 15.61
C ALA A 19 11.09 6.00 14.32
N TYR A 20 10.22 6.99 14.13
CA TYR A 20 9.42 7.14 12.90
C TYR A 20 10.33 7.37 11.69
N ASN A 21 11.26 8.32 11.78
CA ASN A 21 12.22 8.60 10.73
C ASN A 21 13.13 7.41 10.46
N LEU A 22 13.60 6.69 11.49
CA LEU A 22 14.39 5.47 11.32
C LEU A 22 13.58 4.35 10.64
N ALA A 23 12.30 4.19 10.96
CA ALA A 23 11.43 3.22 10.29
C ALA A 23 11.13 3.61 8.83
N LEU A 24 11.06 4.90 8.52
CA LEU A 24 10.97 5.41 7.15
C LEU A 24 12.27 5.25 6.36
N ASP A 25 13.43 5.46 7.01
CA ASP A 25 14.76 5.43 6.41
C ASP A 25 15.28 3.99 6.18
N GLN A 26 14.62 2.99 6.78
CA GLN A 26 14.97 1.57 6.64
C GLN A 26 14.72 0.95 5.26
N LYS A 27 14.30 1.72 4.25
CA LYS A 27 14.25 1.23 2.87
C LYS A 27 14.56 2.34 1.87
N ALA A 28 15.81 2.39 1.43
CA ALA A 28 16.11 2.75 0.05
C ALA A 28 16.39 1.46 -0.74
N PRO A 29 15.37 0.73 -1.24
CA PRO A 29 15.57 -0.56 -1.88
C PRO A 29 15.70 -0.45 -3.40
N TYR A 30 16.03 0.74 -3.92
CA TYR A 30 16.04 1.01 -5.35
C TYR A 30 17.33 1.73 -5.75
N GLU A 31 17.97 1.21 -6.79
CA GLU A 31 19.01 1.94 -7.50
C GLU A 31 18.42 3.21 -8.15
N PRO A 32 19.24 4.24 -8.44
CA PRO A 32 18.76 5.46 -9.08
C PRO A 32 17.95 5.18 -10.36
N GLY A 33 16.69 5.59 -10.38
CA GLY A 33 15.76 5.41 -11.51
C GLY A 33 15.09 4.03 -11.62
N GLU A 34 15.46 3.07 -10.78
CA GLU A 34 14.87 1.72 -10.79
C GLU A 34 13.38 1.77 -10.41
N ARG A 35 13.03 2.59 -9.42
CA ARG A 35 11.64 2.77 -8.98
C ARG A 35 10.74 3.24 -10.12
N GLU A 36 11.18 4.23 -10.88
CA GLU A 36 10.45 4.78 -12.02
C GLU A 36 10.34 3.75 -13.15
N ALA A 37 11.42 3.00 -13.42
CA ALA A 37 11.41 1.92 -14.39
C ALA A 37 10.39 0.82 -14.04
N LEU A 38 10.33 0.41 -12.77
CA LEU A 38 9.35 -0.57 -12.28
C LEU A 38 7.91 -0.04 -12.39
N ARG A 39 7.67 1.24 -12.06
CA ARG A 39 6.34 1.84 -12.20
C ARG A 39 5.87 1.80 -13.65
N GLU A 40 6.72 2.19 -14.60
CA GLU A 40 6.36 2.18 -16.02
C GLU A 40 6.18 0.76 -16.57
N GLU A 41 6.98 -0.21 -16.09
CA GLU A 41 6.78 -1.61 -16.38
C GLU A 41 5.42 -2.13 -15.88
N ILE A 42 5.05 -1.82 -14.64
CA ILE A 42 3.74 -2.24 -14.10
C ILE A 42 2.59 -1.62 -14.90
N LYS A 43 2.66 -0.32 -15.24
CA LYS A 43 1.63 0.34 -16.08
C LYS A 43 1.46 -0.36 -17.42
N ARG A 44 2.58 -0.71 -18.08
CA ARG A 44 2.58 -1.45 -19.34
C ARG A 44 1.92 -2.82 -19.17
N LEU A 45 2.33 -3.58 -18.16
CA LEU A 45 1.81 -4.92 -17.88
C LEU A 45 0.32 -4.92 -17.53
N LEU A 46 -0.17 -3.95 -16.75
CA LEU A 46 -1.60 -3.82 -16.44
C LEU A 46 -2.43 -3.71 -17.71
N LYS A 47 -1.98 -2.89 -18.67
CA LYS A 47 -2.65 -2.76 -19.98
C LYS A 47 -2.56 -4.03 -20.81
N GLU A 48 -1.38 -4.65 -20.91
CA GLU A 48 -1.17 -5.88 -21.67
C GLU A 48 -2.03 -7.05 -21.17
N GLN A 49 -2.27 -7.10 -19.86
CA GLN A 49 -3.03 -8.17 -19.20
C GLN A 49 -4.52 -7.85 -19.01
N ASP A 50 -5.01 -6.72 -19.56
CA ASP A 50 -6.39 -6.25 -19.36
C ASP A 50 -6.76 -6.27 -17.86
N ALA A 51 -5.87 -5.66 -17.06
CA ALA A 51 -5.87 -5.72 -15.62
C ALA A 51 -6.04 -4.34 -14.98
N VAL A 52 -6.69 -4.32 -13.82
CA VAL A 52 -6.83 -3.13 -12.96
C VAL A 52 -6.23 -3.41 -11.59
N LEU A 53 -5.56 -2.41 -11.00
CA LEU A 53 -4.96 -2.48 -9.68
C LEU A 53 -5.87 -1.82 -8.64
N VAL A 54 -6.20 -2.52 -7.57
CA VAL A 54 -6.82 -1.93 -6.37
C VAL A 54 -5.86 -2.01 -5.19
N ALA A 55 -5.80 -0.96 -4.37
CA ALA A 55 -4.89 -0.87 -3.25
C ALA A 55 -5.64 -0.52 -1.96
N HIS A 56 -5.31 -1.19 -0.87
CA HIS A 56 -5.89 -0.86 0.43
C HIS A 56 -5.13 0.31 1.10
N TYR A 57 -5.81 1.09 1.95
CA TYR A 57 -5.26 2.30 2.59
C TYR A 57 -3.92 2.11 3.33
N TYR A 58 -3.66 0.91 3.83
CA TYR A 58 -2.43 0.58 4.57
C TYR A 58 -1.21 0.24 3.70
N THR A 59 -1.35 0.25 2.37
CA THR A 59 -0.28 -0.12 1.44
C THR A 59 0.67 1.06 1.24
N SER A 60 1.83 0.83 0.63
CA SER A 60 2.77 1.91 0.36
C SER A 60 2.16 2.96 -0.55
N ASN A 61 2.59 4.21 -0.36
CA ASN A 61 2.13 5.35 -1.16
C ASN A 61 2.36 5.12 -2.67
N ASP A 62 3.47 4.48 -3.04
CA ASP A 62 3.76 4.11 -4.42
C ASP A 62 2.67 3.27 -5.08
N LEU A 63 2.13 2.28 -4.36
CA LEU A 63 1.07 1.39 -4.84
C LEU A 63 -0.26 2.11 -4.92
N GLN A 64 -0.56 2.98 -3.94
CA GLN A 64 -1.76 3.80 -3.94
C GLN A 64 -1.77 4.76 -5.15
N GLN A 65 -0.69 5.52 -5.36
CA GLN A 65 -0.55 6.39 -6.52
C GLN A 65 -0.66 5.59 -7.83
N LEU A 66 -0.02 4.42 -7.90
CA LEU A 66 -0.04 3.61 -9.11
C LEU A 66 -1.45 3.10 -9.43
N ALA A 67 -2.23 2.71 -8.41
CA ALA A 67 -3.64 2.35 -8.59
C ALA A 67 -4.43 3.53 -9.19
N GLU A 68 -4.36 4.72 -8.59
CA GLU A 68 -5.07 5.91 -9.08
C GLU A 68 -4.63 6.31 -10.50
N GLU A 69 -3.31 6.35 -10.77
CA GLU A 69 -2.74 6.70 -12.07
C GLU A 69 -3.17 5.75 -13.21
N THR A 70 -3.51 4.50 -12.87
CA THR A 70 -3.86 3.45 -13.84
C THR A 70 -5.36 3.20 -13.96
N GLY A 71 -6.20 4.07 -13.37
CA GLY A 71 -7.66 3.92 -13.38
C GLY A 71 -8.18 2.87 -12.41
N GLY A 72 -7.35 2.44 -11.47
CA GLY A 72 -7.70 1.61 -10.35
C GLY A 72 -8.30 2.38 -9.18
N HIS A 73 -8.27 1.79 -7.99
CA HIS A 73 -8.98 2.34 -6.83
C HIS A 73 -8.22 2.13 -5.52
N VAL A 74 -8.24 3.15 -4.65
CA VAL A 74 -7.65 3.09 -3.30
C VAL A 74 -8.77 3.15 -2.29
N SER A 75 -9.04 2.05 -1.59
CA SER A 75 -10.20 1.99 -0.69
C SER A 75 -10.10 0.91 0.41
N ASP A 76 -11.17 0.74 1.19
CA ASP A 76 -11.32 -0.38 2.12
C ASP A 76 -11.79 -1.66 1.40
N SER A 77 -11.82 -2.78 2.10
CA SER A 77 -12.15 -4.08 1.49
C SER A 77 -13.53 -4.16 0.85
N LEU A 78 -14.54 -3.50 1.42
CA LEU A 78 -15.90 -3.57 0.88
C LEU A 78 -15.98 -2.79 -0.43
N ASP A 79 -15.37 -1.62 -0.44
CA ASP A 79 -15.38 -0.75 -1.62
C ASP A 79 -14.49 -1.31 -2.74
N MET A 80 -13.35 -1.92 -2.40
CA MET A 80 -12.51 -2.67 -3.36
C MET A 80 -13.29 -3.82 -4.02
N ALA A 81 -14.09 -4.56 -3.24
CA ALA A 81 -14.90 -5.67 -3.76
C ALA A 81 -16.01 -5.17 -4.70
N LYS A 82 -16.66 -4.05 -4.37
CA LYS A 82 -17.66 -3.42 -5.24
C LYS A 82 -17.05 -2.93 -6.54
N PHE A 83 -15.95 -2.17 -6.46
CA PHE A 83 -15.21 -1.69 -7.61
C PHE A 83 -14.81 -2.86 -8.53
N GLY A 84 -14.20 -3.91 -7.97
CA GLY A 84 -13.78 -5.08 -8.74
C GLY A 84 -14.92 -5.81 -9.45
N ASN A 85 -16.11 -5.83 -8.87
CA ASN A 85 -17.30 -6.43 -9.48
C ASN A 85 -17.90 -5.58 -10.62
N GLU A 86 -17.75 -4.25 -10.56
CA GLU A 86 -18.30 -3.31 -11.54
C GLU A 86 -17.30 -2.97 -12.67
N HIS A 87 -16.00 -3.16 -12.43
CA HIS A 87 -14.94 -2.77 -13.37
C HIS A 87 -14.87 -3.69 -14.59
N ALA A 88 -14.61 -3.12 -15.77
CA ALA A 88 -14.64 -3.86 -17.04
C ALA A 88 -13.40 -4.71 -17.33
N ALA A 89 -12.29 -4.47 -16.61
CA ALA A 89 -11.05 -5.23 -16.76
C ALA A 89 -11.25 -6.71 -16.42
N LYS A 90 -10.61 -7.61 -17.17
CA LYS A 90 -10.73 -9.06 -16.95
C LYS A 90 -9.97 -9.55 -15.72
N THR A 91 -8.93 -8.83 -15.34
CA THR A 91 -8.04 -9.21 -14.24
C THR A 91 -8.07 -8.14 -13.15
N LEU A 92 -8.33 -8.54 -11.91
CA LEU A 92 -8.23 -7.67 -10.74
C LEU A 92 -6.95 -8.02 -9.96
N ILE A 93 -6.05 -7.05 -9.83
CA ILE A 93 -4.84 -7.16 -9.01
C ILE A 93 -5.11 -6.47 -7.68
N VAL A 94 -4.96 -7.20 -6.57
CA VAL A 94 -5.23 -6.71 -5.23
C VAL A 94 -3.90 -6.46 -4.49
N ALA A 95 -3.56 -5.19 -4.28
CA ALA A 95 -2.53 -4.79 -3.33
C ALA A 95 -3.12 -4.76 -1.91
N GLY A 96 -3.06 -5.93 -1.27
CA GLY A 96 -3.63 -6.15 0.06
C GLY A 96 -3.09 -7.41 0.72
N VAL A 97 -3.92 -8.04 1.54
CA VAL A 97 -3.61 -9.32 2.21
C VAL A 97 -4.38 -10.45 1.55
N ARG A 98 -3.92 -11.68 1.79
CA ARG A 98 -4.37 -12.91 1.13
C ARG A 98 -5.89 -13.13 1.05
N PHE A 99 -6.68 -12.64 1.99
CA PHE A 99 -8.12 -12.90 1.99
C PHE A 99 -8.94 -11.86 1.19
N MET A 100 -8.30 -10.80 0.69
CA MET A 100 -8.97 -9.73 -0.07
C MET A 100 -9.11 -10.05 -1.57
N GLY A 101 -8.58 -11.18 -2.04
CA GLY A 101 -8.63 -11.63 -3.44
C GLY A 101 -8.20 -13.08 -3.59
#